data_AF-Q8SU28-F1
#
_entry.id   AF-Q8SU28-F1
#
_cell.length_a   1.000
_cell.length_b   1.000
_cell.length_c   1.000
_cell.angle_alpha   90.00
_cell.angle_beta   90.00
_cell.angle_gamma   90.00
#
_symmetry.space_group_name_H-M   'P 1'
#
loop_
_entity.id
_entity.type
_entity.pdbx_description
1 polymer ?
#
loop_
_entity_poly.entity_id
_entity_poly.type
_entity_poly.pdbx_seq_one_letter_code
_entity_poly.pdbx_strand_id
1 'polypeptide(L)'
;MRLVLEHRLMKHLREVGYEAVERRALEVYAASLEAYMLAYLKTIGSVSRHGLKSHSTLLDVLCFIEGKKFEFSPVERIEYPEEVAEEEEKFVSPLSSSIEKYIHIYDFMPSFPPTHAFRQTIVKASSKSSKSVNVKNRLEQSLRTEGNLLKLIKASGSLPPFVNFLYRNGCS
;
A
#
# COMPACT_ATOMS: atom_id res chain seq x y z
N MET A 1 -21.76 -1.03 9.62
CA MET A 1 -21.88 -1.47 8.20
C MET A 1 -22.69 -2.76 7.94
N ARG A 2 -22.41 -3.91 8.58
CA ARG A 2 -23.11 -5.18 8.25
C ARG A 2 -24.63 -5.12 8.41
N LEU A 3 -25.11 -4.53 9.50
CA LEU A 3 -26.55 -4.33 9.76
C LEU A 3 -27.26 -3.58 8.63
N VAL A 4 -26.58 -2.61 8.01
CA VAL A 4 -27.11 -1.81 6.90
C VAL A 4 -27.24 -2.66 5.63
N LEU A 5 -26.23 -3.49 5.33
CA LEU A 5 -26.26 -4.39 4.20
C LEU A 5 -27.35 -5.46 4.35
N GLU A 6 -27.48 -6.04 5.54
CA GLU A 6 -28.52 -7.03 5.84
C GLU A 6 -29.92 -6.42 5.73
N HIS A 7 -30.13 -5.22 6.27
CA HIS A 7 -31.40 -4.50 6.15
C HIS A 7 -31.77 -4.22 4.69
N ARG A 8 -30.80 -3.81 3.86
CA ARG A 8 -31.01 -3.62 2.42
C ARG A 8 -31.36 -4.89 1.69
N LEU A 9 -30.60 -5.95 1.98
CA LEU A 9 -30.83 -7.24 1.37
C LEU A 9 -32.24 -7.73 1.68
N MET A 10 -32.66 -7.62 2.94
CA MET A 10 -33.98 -8.04 3.39
C MET A 10 -35.10 -7.21 2.75
N LYS A 11 -34.92 -5.88 2.60
CA LYS A 11 -35.88 -5.04 1.87
C LYS A 11 -36.03 -5.50 0.42
N HIS A 12 -34.91 -5.75 -0.25
CA HIS A 12 -34.92 -6.14 -1.66
C HIS A 12 -35.49 -7.55 -1.87
N LEU A 13 -35.16 -8.50 -0.99
CA LEU A 13 -35.72 -9.85 -1.02
C LEU A 13 -37.24 -9.84 -0.78
N ARG A 14 -37.74 -8.94 0.08
CA ARG A 14 -39.20 -8.74 0.25
C ARG A 14 -39.86 -8.15 -1.00
N GLU A 15 -39.24 -7.19 -1.66
CA GLU A 15 -39.74 -6.61 -2.92
C GLU A 15 -39.86 -7.67 -4.04
N VAL A 16 -38.94 -8.63 -4.07
CA VAL A 16 -38.96 -9.76 -5.02
C VAL A 16 -39.97 -10.86 -4.63
N GLY A 17 -40.49 -10.84 -3.39
CA GLY A 17 -41.52 -11.76 -2.92
C GLY A 17 -41.02 -12.96 -2.09
N TYR A 18 -39.80 -12.88 -1.53
CA TYR A 18 -39.31 -13.92 -0.63
C TYR A 18 -39.91 -13.77 0.79
N GLU A 19 -40.58 -14.82 1.27
CA GLU A 19 -41.19 -14.85 2.61
C GLU A 19 -40.22 -15.28 3.71
N ALA A 20 -39.27 -16.16 3.38
CA ALA A 20 -38.28 -16.68 4.31
C ALA A 20 -36.89 -16.68 3.66
N VAL A 21 -35.87 -16.38 4.48
CA VAL A 21 -34.47 -16.34 4.05
C VAL A 21 -33.65 -17.15 5.04
N GLU A 22 -32.81 -18.05 4.54
CA GLU A 22 -31.87 -18.79 5.36
C GLU A 22 -30.76 -17.87 5.88
N ARG A 23 -30.55 -17.82 7.20
CA ARG A 23 -29.57 -16.93 7.83
C ARG A 23 -28.15 -17.14 7.30
N ARG A 24 -27.74 -18.39 7.07
CA ARG A 24 -26.41 -18.71 6.54
C ARG A 24 -26.21 -18.17 5.13
N ALA A 25 -27.23 -18.23 4.28
CA ALA A 25 -27.17 -17.68 2.92
C ALA A 25 -27.03 -16.15 2.97
N LEU A 26 -27.74 -15.50 3.89
CA LEU A 26 -27.67 -14.05 4.08
C LEU A 26 -26.29 -13.60 4.58
N GLU A 27 -25.69 -14.33 5.53
CA GLU A 27 -24.32 -14.08 6.02
C GLU A 27 -23.28 -14.25 4.91
N VAL A 28 -23.35 -15.33 4.13
CA VAL A 28 -22.44 -15.59 3.02
C VAL A 28 -22.58 -14.51 1.94
N TYR A 29 -23.82 -14.10 1.63
CA TYR A 29 -24.06 -13.04 0.68
C TYR A 29 -23.46 -11.72 1.16
N ALA A 30 -23.71 -11.32 2.41
CA ALA A 30 -23.16 -10.10 2.99
C ALA A 30 -21.63 -10.09 2.95
N ALA A 31 -20.98 -11.20 3.32
CA ALA A 31 -19.53 -11.35 3.23
C ALA A 31 -19.01 -11.29 1.79
N SER A 32 -19.72 -11.90 0.84
CA SER A 32 -19.35 -11.86 -0.58
C SER A 32 -19.47 -10.45 -1.16
N LEU A 33 -20.50 -9.69 -0.75
CA LEU A 33 -20.73 -8.32 -1.18
C LEU A 33 -19.69 -7.38 -0.57
N GLU A 34 -19.32 -7.58 0.70
CA GLU A 34 -18.22 -6.86 1.35
C GLU A 34 -16.89 -7.10 0.61
N ALA A 35 -16.56 -8.36 0.30
CA ALA A 35 -15.36 -8.70 -0.46
C ALA A 35 -15.38 -8.11 -1.88
N TYR A 36 -16.54 -8.11 -2.54
CA TYR A 36 -16.75 -7.50 -3.84
C TYR A 36 -16.50 -5.98 -3.77
N MET A 37 -17.13 -5.26 -2.83
CA MET A 37 -16.92 -3.82 -2.64
C MET A 37 -15.45 -3.50 -2.38
N LEU A 38 -14.77 -4.28 -1.54
CA LEU A 38 -13.35 -4.11 -1.26
C LEU A 38 -12.47 -4.32 -2.52
N ALA A 39 -12.78 -5.31 -3.34
CA ALA A 39 -12.08 -5.53 -4.60
C ALA A 39 -12.26 -4.35 -5.56
N TYR A 40 -13.46 -3.78 -5.62
CA TYR A 40 -13.75 -2.58 -6.41
C TYR A 40 -12.93 -1.38 -5.93
N LEU A 41 -12.95 -1.10 -4.63
CA LEU A 41 -12.19 0.01 -4.03
C LEU A 41 -10.68 -0.15 -4.23
N LYS A 42 -10.14 -1.37 -4.11
CA LYS A 42 -8.73 -1.66 -4.40
C LYS A 42 -8.37 -1.36 -5.85
N THR A 43 -9.27 -1.67 -6.77
CA THR A 43 -9.06 -1.44 -8.21
C THR A 43 -9.07 0.05 -8.53
N ILE A 44 -10.06 0.79 -8.02
CA ILE A 44 -10.13 2.25 -8.15
C ILE A 44 -8.89 2.91 -7.54
N GLY A 45 -8.52 2.51 -6.32
CA GLY A 45 -7.30 3.01 -5.66
C GLY A 45 -6.01 2.63 -6.40
N SER A 46 -6.00 1.55 -7.18
CA SER A 46 -4.88 1.23 -8.08
C SER A 46 -4.84 2.18 -9.27
N VAL A 47 -5.98 2.45 -9.91
CA VAL A 47 -6.10 3.37 -11.05
C VAL A 47 -5.67 4.78 -10.65
N SER A 48 -6.13 5.30 -9.52
CA SER A 48 -5.73 6.63 -9.04
C SER A 48 -4.23 6.70 -8.73
N ARG A 49 -3.63 5.63 -8.18
CA ARG A 49 -2.17 5.52 -7.97
C ARG A 49 -1.38 5.49 -9.27
N HIS A 50 -1.87 4.81 -10.30
CA HIS A 50 -1.25 4.84 -11.65
C HIS A 50 -1.29 6.25 -12.25
N GLY A 51 -2.35 7.01 -11.94
CA GLY A 51 -2.46 8.42 -12.31
C GLY A 51 -1.69 9.40 -11.41
N LEU A 52 -0.87 8.92 -10.46
CA LEU A 52 -0.15 9.73 -9.46
C LEU A 52 -1.05 10.67 -8.63
N LYS A 53 -2.35 10.34 -8.51
CA LYS A 53 -3.31 11.11 -7.71
C LYS A 53 -3.32 10.60 -6.27
N SER A 54 -3.38 11.52 -5.30
CA SER A 54 -3.56 11.18 -3.88
C SER A 54 -4.97 10.74 -3.53
N HIS A 55 -5.96 11.09 -4.36
CA HIS A 55 -7.38 10.80 -4.15
C HIS A 55 -8.03 10.28 -5.43
N SER A 56 -9.02 9.38 -5.26
CA SER A 56 -9.88 8.92 -6.34
C SER A 56 -10.98 9.93 -6.62
N THR A 57 -11.15 10.32 -7.89
CA THR A 57 -12.23 11.22 -8.32
C THR A 57 -13.45 10.43 -8.81
N LEU A 58 -14.60 11.09 -8.90
CA LEU A 58 -15.82 10.49 -9.49
C LEU A 58 -15.61 10.00 -10.93
N LEU A 59 -14.72 10.67 -11.69
CA LEU A 59 -14.34 10.22 -13.03
C LEU A 59 -13.62 8.87 -13.01
N ASP A 60 -12.73 8.63 -12.04
CA ASP A 60 -12.04 7.35 -11.91
C ASP A 60 -13.04 6.21 -11.65
N VAL A 61 -14.13 6.50 -10.94
CA VAL A 61 -15.25 5.57 -10.69
C VAL A 61 -16.07 5.36 -11.96
N LEU A 62 -16.44 6.44 -12.66
CA LEU A 62 -17.23 6.37 -13.89
C LEU A 62 -16.52 5.62 -15.01
N CYS A 63 -15.23 5.88 -15.24
CA CYS A 63 -14.45 5.12 -16.23
C CYS A 63 -14.39 3.62 -15.92
N PHE A 64 -14.44 3.24 -14.63
CA PHE A 64 -14.51 1.85 -14.23
C PHE A 64 -15.90 1.22 -14.45
N ILE A 65 -16.96 2.01 -14.24
CA ILE A 65 -18.35 1.59 -14.44
C ILE A 65 -18.69 1.49 -15.94
N GLU A 66 -18.22 2.40 -16.79
CA GLU A 66 -18.43 2.33 -18.24
C GLU A 66 -17.87 1.04 -18.84
N GLY A 67 -16.77 0.51 -18.29
CA GLY A 67 -16.21 -0.79 -18.67
C GLY A 67 -17.06 -2.01 -18.28
N LYS A 68 -18.02 -1.84 -17.37
CA LYS A 68 -18.93 -2.88 -16.89
C LYS A 68 -20.36 -2.38 -17.02
N LYS A 69 -21.02 -2.58 -18.16
CA LYS A 69 -22.45 -2.28 -18.43
C LYS A 69 -23.33 -2.25 -17.16
N PHE A 70 -23.34 -1.13 -16.45
CA PHE A 70 -24.04 -0.97 -15.19
C PHE A 70 -25.19 -0.03 -15.49
N GLU A 71 -26.39 -0.56 -15.42
CA GLU A 71 -27.59 0.26 -15.53
C GLU A 71 -27.78 0.96 -14.19
N PHE A 72 -27.63 2.27 -14.18
CA PHE A 72 -27.92 3.07 -12.99
C PHE A 72 -29.43 3.04 -12.76
N SER A 73 -29.87 2.29 -11.75
CA SER A 73 -31.20 2.46 -11.19
C SER A 73 -31.32 3.86 -10.57
N PRO A 74 -32.52 4.46 -10.54
CA PRO A 74 -32.72 5.74 -9.87
C PRO A 74 -32.23 5.67 -8.42
N VAL A 75 -31.37 6.62 -8.04
CA VAL A 75 -30.79 6.67 -6.70
C VAL A 75 -31.87 7.19 -5.75
N GLU A 76 -32.57 6.28 -5.08
CA GLU A 76 -33.36 6.65 -3.92
C GLU A 76 -32.41 7.17 -2.84
N ARG A 77 -32.70 8.35 -2.28
CA ARG A 77 -31.98 8.86 -1.11
C ARG A 77 -32.56 8.16 0.11
N ILE A 78 -31.77 7.34 0.77
CA ILE A 78 -32.18 6.76 2.06
C ILE A 78 -31.28 7.28 3.16
N GLU A 79 -31.92 7.84 4.18
CA GLU A 79 -31.28 8.25 5.41
C GLU A 79 -31.13 7.02 6.32
N TYR A 80 -29.90 6.74 6.71
CA TYR A 80 -29.62 5.77 7.77
C TYR A 80 -29.34 6.54 9.06
N PRO A 81 -29.69 5.98 10.23
CA PRO A 81 -29.21 6.53 11.48
C PRO A 81 -27.67 6.53 11.45
N GLU A 82 -27.06 7.68 11.73
CA GLU A 82 -25.62 7.78 11.86
C GLU A 82 -25.14 6.81 12.93
N GLU A 83 -24.13 5.99 12.60
CA GLU A 83 -23.37 5.27 13.62
C GLU A 83 -22.68 6.35 14.45
N VAL A 84 -23.26 6.69 15.62
CA VAL A 84 -22.66 7.62 16.57
C VAL A 84 -21.30 7.05 16.91
N ALA A 85 -20.24 7.70 16.44
CA ALA A 85 -18.89 7.38 16.87
C ALA A 85 -18.89 7.57 18.39
N GLU A 86 -18.64 6.51 19.15
CA GLU A 86 -18.39 6.63 20.58
C GLU A 86 -17.22 7.61 20.72
N GLU A 87 -17.51 8.84 21.16
CA GLU A 87 -16.46 9.78 21.49
C GLU A 87 -15.64 9.14 22.60
N GLU A 88 -14.41 8.76 22.29
CA GLU A 88 -13.48 8.27 23.30
C GLU A 88 -13.43 9.33 24.41
N GLU A 89 -13.97 8.99 25.58
CA GLU A 89 -13.97 9.87 26.74
C GLU A 89 -12.52 10.26 27.03
N LYS A 90 -12.16 11.51 26.73
CA LYS A 90 -10.82 12.01 27.02
C LYS A 90 -10.66 11.96 28.52
N PHE A 91 -9.79 11.08 29.00
CA PHE A 91 -9.46 10.97 30.42
C PHE A 91 -9.04 12.34 30.97
N VAL A 92 -9.88 12.91 31.84
CA VAL A 92 -9.57 14.13 32.59
C VAL A 92 -9.06 13.68 33.95
N SER A 93 -7.73 13.73 34.13
CA SER A 93 -7.13 13.54 35.45
C SER A 93 -7.65 14.63 36.40
N PRO A 94 -8.21 14.27 37.57
CA PRO A 94 -8.63 15.23 38.58
C PRO A 94 -7.45 15.96 39.27
N LEU A 95 -6.20 15.59 38.96
CA LEU A 95 -5.00 16.05 39.65
C LEU A 95 -4.19 17.12 38.89
N SER A 96 -4.56 17.47 37.65
CA SER A 96 -3.76 18.44 36.87
C SER A 96 -4.61 19.35 36.00
N SER A 97 -4.45 20.66 36.16
CA SER A 97 -4.95 21.66 35.21
C SER A 97 -4.27 21.50 33.84
N SER A 98 -4.88 21.99 32.75
CA SER A 98 -4.35 21.88 31.38
C SER A 98 -2.94 22.46 31.20
N ILE A 99 -2.48 23.29 32.13
CA ILE A 99 -1.16 23.94 32.15
C ILE A 99 -0.12 23.07 32.86
N GLU A 100 -0.48 22.36 33.93
CA GLU A 100 0.42 21.50 34.72
C GLU A 100 0.72 20.16 34.04
N LYS A 101 -0.07 19.78 33.04
CA LYS A 101 0.13 18.56 32.23
C LYS A 101 1.54 18.45 31.65
N TYR A 102 2.21 19.58 31.40
CA TYR A 102 3.56 19.61 30.83
C TYR A 102 4.69 19.65 31.87
N ILE A 103 4.37 19.92 33.14
CA ILE A 103 5.35 19.96 34.24
C ILE A 103 5.57 18.54 34.79
N HIS A 104 4.48 17.75 34.83
CA HIS A 104 4.44 16.41 35.42
C HIS A 104 4.34 15.28 34.39
N ILE A 105 4.78 15.50 33.13
CA ILE A 105 4.65 14.51 32.05
C ILE A 105 5.17 13.13 32.47
N TYR A 106 6.26 13.10 33.24
CA TYR A 106 6.89 11.87 33.73
C TYR A 106 6.07 11.13 34.81
N ASP A 107 5.21 11.83 35.56
CA ASP A 107 4.33 11.20 36.56
C ASP A 107 3.17 10.44 35.89
N PHE A 108 2.84 10.79 34.64
CA PHE A 108 1.80 10.14 33.84
C PHE A 108 2.33 9.08 32.88
N MET A 109 3.65 8.91 32.76
CA MET A 109 4.23 7.86 31.94
C MET A 109 4.22 6.54 32.72
N PRO A 110 3.80 5.41 32.11
CA PRO A 110 4.04 4.12 32.73
C PRO A 110 5.54 3.98 33.00
N SER A 111 5.89 3.43 34.16
CA SER A 111 7.29 3.25 34.55
C SER A 111 8.03 2.54 33.43
N PHE A 112 9.12 3.15 32.94
CA PHE A 112 9.92 2.53 31.90
C PHE A 112 10.28 1.11 32.33
N PRO A 113 10.13 0.11 31.45
CA PRO A 113 10.53 -1.23 31.79
C PRO A 113 12.03 -1.23 32.13
N PRO A 114 12.47 -2.04 33.08
CA PRO A 114 13.86 -2.03 33.55
C PRO A 114 14.84 -2.25 32.39
N THR A 115 16.08 -1.77 32.51
CA THR A 115 17.09 -1.74 31.43
C THR A 115 17.32 -3.09 30.73
N HIS A 116 17.08 -4.21 31.41
CA HIS A 116 17.18 -5.56 30.86
C HIS A 116 16.02 -5.96 29.93
N ALA A 117 14.89 -5.26 29.98
CA ALA A 117 13.73 -5.49 29.13
C ALA A 117 13.83 -4.78 27.77
N PHE A 118 14.75 -3.80 27.64
CA PHE A 118 15.06 -3.22 26.33
C PHE A 118 15.88 -4.22 25.52
N ARG A 119 15.42 -4.49 24.29
CA ARG A 119 16.18 -5.26 23.30
C ARG A 119 17.53 -4.58 23.12
N GLN A 120 18.62 -5.28 23.44
CA GLN A 120 19.99 -4.76 23.32
C GLN A 120 20.32 -4.42 21.86
N THR A 121 19.92 -3.24 21.39
CA THR A 121 20.31 -2.71 20.09
C THR A 121 21.55 -1.85 20.26
N ILE A 122 22.65 -2.43 20.75
CA ILE A 122 23.97 -1.87 20.45
C ILE A 122 24.23 -2.26 19.00
N VAL A 123 23.66 -1.50 18.07
CA VAL A 123 24.10 -1.56 16.68
C VAL A 123 25.51 -1.02 16.69
N LYS A 124 26.51 -1.91 16.65
CA LYS A 124 27.88 -1.53 16.34
C LYS A 124 27.81 -0.63 15.09
N ALA A 125 28.27 0.61 15.21
CA ALA A 125 28.35 1.51 14.08
C ALA A 125 29.20 0.83 12.99
N SER A 126 28.57 0.28 11.96
CA SER A 126 29.31 -0.17 10.79
C SER A 126 29.99 1.07 10.22
N SER A 127 31.32 1.13 10.26
CA SER A 127 32.07 2.18 9.58
C SER A 127 31.64 2.19 8.13
N LYS A 128 30.80 3.16 7.74
CA LYS A 128 30.40 3.33 6.34
C LYS A 128 31.70 3.52 5.57
N SER A 129 32.11 2.52 4.79
CA SER A 129 33.19 2.67 3.81
C SER A 129 32.95 3.98 3.06
N SER A 130 33.94 4.87 3.03
CA SER A 130 33.72 6.18 2.44
C SER A 130 33.27 6.00 0.99
N LYS A 131 32.18 6.66 0.60
CA LYS A 131 31.65 6.58 -0.77
C LYS A 131 32.74 6.91 -1.80
N SER A 132 33.70 7.76 -1.43
CA SER A 132 34.88 8.10 -2.24
C SER A 132 35.78 6.91 -2.57
N VAL A 133 36.02 5.99 -1.62
CA VAL A 133 36.84 4.79 -1.87
C VAL A 133 36.12 3.85 -2.84
N ASN A 134 34.81 3.70 -2.72
CA ASN A 134 34.03 2.84 -3.62
C ASN A 134 34.01 3.39 -5.05
N VAL A 135 33.89 4.72 -5.23
CA VAL A 135 33.96 5.37 -6.55
C VAL A 135 35.36 5.20 -7.17
N LYS A 136 36.42 5.43 -6.38
CA LYS A 136 37.80 5.23 -6.83
C LYS A 136 38.05 3.79 -7.29
N ASN A 137 37.63 2.81 -6.48
CA ASN A 137 37.80 1.39 -6.81
C ASN A 137 37.05 1.00 -8.09
N ARG A 138 35.85 1.57 -8.32
CA ARG A 138 35.07 1.32 -9.54
C ARG A 138 35.76 1.87 -10.80
N LEU A 139 36.34 3.06 -10.72
CA LEU A 139 37.11 3.65 -11.83
C LEU A 139 38.38 2.86 -12.13
N GLU A 140 39.12 2.45 -11.10
CA GLU A 140 40.32 1.63 -11.26
C GLU A 140 40.00 0.26 -11.88
N GLN A 141 38.87 -0.36 -11.51
CA GLN A 141 38.41 -1.60 -12.13
C GLN A 141 38.07 -1.40 -13.61
N SER A 142 37.39 -0.32 -13.99
CA SER A 142 37.08 -0.01 -15.40
C SER A 142 38.36 0.11 -16.24
N LEU A 143 39.31 0.92 -15.76
CA LEU A 143 40.59 1.14 -16.45
C LEU A 143 41.39 -0.15 -16.61
N ARG A 144 41.38 -1.03 -15.59
CA ARG A 144 42.03 -2.34 -15.69
C ARG A 144 41.36 -3.21 -16.74
N THR A 145 40.03 -3.23 -16.81
CA THR A 145 39.30 -4.02 -17.81
C THR A 145 39.54 -3.51 -19.23
N GLU A 146 39.55 -2.20 -19.44
CA GLU A 146 39.85 -1.58 -20.74
C GLU A 146 41.28 -1.86 -21.19
N GLY A 147 42.26 -1.71 -20.29
CA GLY A 147 43.65 -2.04 -20.55
C GLY A 147 43.85 -3.51 -20.92
N ASN A 148 43.14 -4.42 -20.23
CA ASN A 148 43.19 -5.85 -20.55
C ASN A 148 42.53 -6.16 -21.90
N LEU A 149 41.40 -5.50 -22.22
CA LEU A 149 40.74 -5.64 -23.52
C LEU A 149 41.65 -5.19 -24.67
N LEU A 150 42.33 -4.04 -24.51
CA LEU A 150 43.30 -3.56 -25.50
C LEU A 150 44.48 -4.51 -25.68
N LYS A 151 44.98 -5.11 -24.59
CA LYS A 151 46.03 -6.14 -24.67
C LYS A 151 45.55 -7.38 -25.42
N LEU A 152 44.31 -7.83 -25.19
CA LEU A 152 43.70 -8.96 -25.91
C LEU A 152 43.56 -8.66 -27.41
N ILE A 153 43.10 -7.45 -27.78
CA ILE A 153 43.00 -7.02 -29.18
C ILE A 153 44.37 -7.00 -29.84
N LYS A 154 45.38 -6.43 -29.17
CA LYS A 154 46.76 -6.39 -29.69
C LYS A 154 47.38 -7.78 -29.85
N ALA A 155 47.12 -8.69 -28.91
CA ALA A 155 47.62 -10.07 -28.98
C ALA A 155 46.90 -10.93 -30.03
N SER A 156 45.61 -10.66 -30.27
CA SER A 156 44.78 -11.44 -31.21
C SER A 156 44.97 -11.02 -32.68
N GLY A 157 45.61 -9.89 -32.97
CA GLY A 157 45.85 -9.40 -34.35
C GLY A 157 44.60 -8.96 -35.14
N SER A 158 43.40 -9.28 -34.63
CA SER A 158 42.10 -8.88 -35.16
C SER A 158 41.12 -8.61 -34.01
N LEU A 159 40.10 -7.78 -34.25
CA LEU A 159 38.99 -7.63 -33.32
C LEU A 159 38.29 -8.99 -33.12
N PRO A 160 38.00 -9.42 -31.89
CA PRO A 160 37.28 -10.66 -31.65
C PRO A 160 35.91 -10.60 -32.34
N PRO A 161 35.46 -11.67 -33.03
CA PRO A 161 34.26 -11.65 -33.89
C PRO A 161 32.96 -11.33 -33.15
N PHE A 162 32.96 -11.45 -31.81
CA PHE A 162 31.81 -11.23 -30.93
C PHE A 162 31.72 -9.83 -30.32
N VAL A 163 32.62 -8.88 -30.66
CA VAL A 163 32.49 -7.48 -30.18
C VAL A 163 31.46 -6.68 -31.00
N ASN A 164 31.07 -7.19 -32.17
CA ASN A 164 30.07 -6.53 -32.99
C ASN A 164 28.66 -7.04 -32.61
N PHE A 165 28.03 -6.41 -31.61
CA PHE A 165 26.60 -6.60 -31.33
C PHE A 165 25.69 -6.21 -32.53
N LEU A 166 26.28 -5.64 -33.59
CA LEU A 166 25.65 -5.35 -34.88
C LEU A 166 25.90 -6.42 -35.94
N TYR A 167 26.49 -7.58 -35.61
CA TYR A 167 26.59 -8.70 -36.55
C TYR A 167 25.20 -9.30 -36.78
N ARG A 168 24.44 -8.66 -37.66
CA ARG A 168 23.21 -9.18 -38.23
C ARG A 168 23.64 -10.31 -39.16
N ASN A 169 23.43 -11.55 -38.74
CA ASN A 169 23.54 -12.70 -39.64
C ASN A 169 22.65 -12.42 -40.86
N GLY A 170 23.29 -12.10 -41.98
CA GLY A 170 22.64 -12.10 -43.28
C GLY A 170 22.24 -13.53 -43.56
N CYS A 171 20.93 -13.79 -43.60
CA CYS A 171 20.41 -14.94 -44.29
C CYS A 171 20.84 -14.85 -45.76
N SER A 172 21.63 -15.82 -46.19
CA SER A 172 21.67 -16.35 -47.55
C SER A 172 21.98 -17.83 -47.45
#